data_AF-A0A0E3NBK3-F1
#
_entry.id   AF-A0A0E3NBK3-F1
#
_cell.length_a   1.000
_cell.length_b   1.000
_cell.length_c   1.000
_cell.angle_alpha   90.00
_cell.angle_beta   90.00
_cell.angle_gamma   90.00
#
_symmetry.space_group_name_H-M   'P 1'
#
loop_
_entity.id
_entity.type
_entity.pdbx_description
1 polymer ?
#
loop_
_entity_poly.entity_id
_entity_poly.type
_entity_poly.pdbx_seq_one_letter_code
_entity_poly.pdbx_strand_id
1 'polypeptide(L)'
;MDAELNAFIKAYLISIGSVRVDSSLLPDQHSSMATAGPGAGCSSVFLRSGDKRVRLAINDSSPLCIMPEDEHVVVVKGEEVIARGVAVSPEKEVRRAAEIVKQLTREYDLPIGVSLYPTKTSSEELYSAGACEIKYNVETMDPVLFRRFCPDLSLDSVLDSLDTAVDVFGRNRVSSNFIIGLGESDETVRRGIKQLTERCIIPILRPISPHPLRKDVKNITRPDAARLLKLGNMLRDMLDRNSLCADKAQTMCLLCTGCDLTPHRDL
;
A
#
# COMPACT_ATOMS: atom_id res chain seq x y z
N MET A 1 -3.09 7.59 35.73
CA MET A 1 -3.62 6.39 35.05
C MET A 1 -3.23 6.57 33.60
N ASP A 2 -2.17 5.88 33.22
CA ASP A 2 -1.39 6.21 32.04
C ASP A 2 -2.22 6.05 30.77
N ALA A 3 -2.08 7.00 29.85
CA ALA A 3 -2.73 6.97 28.52
C ALA A 3 -2.11 5.89 27.61
N GLU A 4 -1.78 4.73 28.17
CA GLU A 4 -1.29 3.57 27.44
C GLU A 4 -2.41 3.00 26.58
N LEU A 5 -2.09 2.57 25.35
CA LEU A 5 -3.09 2.03 24.44
C LEU A 5 -3.70 0.76 25.04
N ASN A 6 -4.91 0.81 25.58
CA ASN A 6 -5.65 -0.37 26.02
C ASN A 6 -6.72 -0.79 24.98
N ALA A 7 -7.47 -1.86 25.24
CA ALA A 7 -8.47 -2.36 24.29
C ALA A 7 -9.59 -1.34 23.98
N PHE A 8 -10.06 -0.60 25.00
CA PHE A 8 -11.09 0.43 24.83
C PHE A 8 -10.57 1.61 24.00
N ILE A 9 -9.38 2.11 24.32
CA ILE A 9 -8.74 3.20 23.57
C ILE A 9 -8.47 2.76 22.13
N LYS A 10 -7.94 1.56 21.92
CA LYS A 10 -7.71 1.01 20.57
C LYS A 10 -9.01 0.90 19.78
N ALA A 11 -10.09 0.39 20.38
CA ALA A 11 -11.38 0.32 19.72
C ALA A 11 -11.92 1.72 19.37
N TYR A 12 -11.77 2.68 20.27
CA TYR A 12 -12.14 4.07 20.02
C TYR A 12 -11.34 4.69 18.87
N LEU A 13 -10.02 4.55 18.85
CA LEU A 13 -9.17 5.03 17.75
C LEU A 13 -9.54 4.36 16.42
N ILE A 14 -9.78 3.05 16.42
CA ILE A 14 -10.23 2.31 15.22
C ILE A 14 -11.60 2.82 14.74
N SER A 15 -12.52 3.15 15.64
CA SER A 15 -13.84 3.67 15.28
C SER A 15 -13.78 5.03 14.58
N ILE A 16 -12.80 5.86 14.91
CA ILE A 16 -12.51 7.10 14.19
C ILE A 16 -11.77 6.82 12.87
N GLY A 17 -10.84 5.86 12.88
CA GLY A 17 -10.16 5.33 11.71
C GLY A 17 -9.16 6.27 11.03
N SER A 18 -9.05 7.53 11.48
CA SER A 18 -8.18 8.54 10.91
C SER A 18 -7.59 9.49 11.95
N VAL A 19 -6.52 10.18 11.61
CA VAL A 19 -5.78 11.11 12.48
C VAL A 19 -5.11 12.20 11.65
N ARG A 20 -5.08 13.41 12.17
CA ARG A 20 -4.23 14.49 11.66
C ARG A 20 -2.84 14.32 12.26
N VAL A 21 -1.78 14.43 11.48
CA VAL A 21 -0.40 14.29 11.98
C VAL A 21 0.20 15.68 12.05
N ASP A 22 0.82 16.03 13.19
CA ASP A 22 1.56 17.28 13.32
C ASP A 22 2.71 17.34 12.30
N SER A 23 2.90 18.49 11.67
CA SER A 23 3.88 18.64 10.59
C SER A 23 5.32 18.45 11.04
N SER A 24 5.63 18.60 12.33
CA SER A 24 6.96 18.29 12.88
C SER A 24 7.24 16.78 12.95
N LEU A 25 6.20 15.95 12.94
CA LEU A 25 6.29 14.48 12.85
C LEU A 25 6.25 13.96 11.40
N LEU A 26 6.17 14.87 10.43
CA LEU A 26 6.28 14.58 9.00
C LEU A 26 7.70 14.88 8.47
N PRO A 27 8.73 14.07 8.78
CA PRO A 27 9.61 13.61 7.72
C PRO A 27 8.91 12.46 6.98
N ASP A 28 9.32 12.18 5.75
CA ASP A 28 8.88 11.05 4.89
C ASP A 28 8.97 9.64 5.54
N GLN A 29 9.33 9.56 6.83
CA GLN A 29 9.71 8.38 7.59
C GLN A 29 8.60 7.85 8.51
N HIS A 30 7.39 8.42 8.59
CA HIS A 30 6.37 7.93 9.54
C HIS A 30 4.98 7.66 8.94
N SER A 31 4.78 8.03 7.66
CA SER A 31 3.57 7.70 6.92
C SER A 31 3.77 6.40 6.12
N SER A 32 2.70 5.64 5.95
CA SER A 32 2.67 4.36 5.23
C SER A 32 1.32 4.19 4.54
N MET A 33 1.28 3.70 3.30
CA MET A 33 0.01 3.50 2.60
C MET A 33 -0.59 2.11 2.81
N ALA A 34 -1.91 1.98 2.73
CA ALA A 34 -2.56 0.68 2.76
C ALA A 34 -2.42 0.01 1.40
N THR A 35 -1.66 -1.08 1.34
CA THR A 35 -1.46 -1.83 0.11
C THR A 35 -2.48 -2.96 -0.09
N ALA A 36 -3.19 -3.31 0.97
CA ALA A 36 -4.28 -4.30 1.00
C ALA A 36 -5.33 -3.95 2.09
N GLY A 37 -6.56 -4.43 1.90
CA GLY A 37 -7.67 -4.22 2.84
C GLY A 37 -8.53 -2.97 2.56
N PRO A 38 -9.54 -2.69 3.40
CA PRO A 38 -10.54 -1.63 3.17
C PRO A 38 -9.99 -0.19 3.12
N GLY A 39 -8.75 0.02 3.56
CA GLY A 39 -8.08 1.31 3.53
C GLY A 39 -7.20 1.57 2.31
N ALA A 40 -7.17 0.66 1.31
CA ALA A 40 -6.23 0.73 0.18
C ALA A 40 -6.20 2.11 -0.50
N GLY A 41 -5.00 2.61 -0.79
CA GLY A 41 -4.81 3.92 -1.43
C GLY A 41 -4.85 5.15 -0.49
N CYS A 42 -4.69 4.99 0.84
CA CYS A 42 -4.53 6.11 1.77
C CYS A 42 -3.24 6.06 2.59
N SER A 43 -2.58 7.21 2.78
CA SER A 43 -1.52 7.43 3.77
C SER A 43 -2.04 7.13 5.17
N SER A 44 -1.22 6.52 6.02
CA SER A 44 -1.58 6.09 7.36
C SER A 44 -0.37 6.05 8.28
N VAL A 45 -0.59 6.28 9.56
CA VAL A 45 0.42 6.16 10.59
C VAL A 45 0.12 4.96 11.47
N PHE A 46 1.17 4.30 11.93
CA PHE A 46 1.07 3.24 12.92
C PHE A 46 1.54 3.76 14.28
N LEU A 47 0.64 3.64 15.26
CA LEU A 47 0.94 3.92 16.66
C LEU A 47 1.11 2.59 17.40
N ARG A 48 2.21 2.43 18.13
CA ARG A 48 2.45 1.28 19.02
C ARG A 48 2.59 1.74 20.47
N SER A 49 1.98 1.02 21.41
CA SER A 49 2.14 1.20 22.85
C SER A 49 2.06 -0.17 23.52
N GLY A 50 3.13 -0.58 24.20
CA GLY A 50 3.31 -1.96 24.64
C GLY A 50 3.24 -2.97 23.49
N ASP A 51 2.40 -3.99 23.65
CA ASP A 51 2.10 -5.05 22.66
C ASP A 51 1.00 -4.66 21.66
N LYS A 52 0.34 -3.52 21.87
CA LYS A 52 -0.80 -3.08 21.05
C LYS A 52 -0.34 -2.10 19.97
N ARG A 53 -0.99 -2.24 18.81
CA ARG A 53 -0.81 -1.36 17.65
C ARG A 53 -2.16 -0.96 17.09
N VAL A 54 -2.24 0.29 16.62
CA VAL A 54 -3.36 0.81 15.83
C VAL A 54 -2.83 1.48 14.57
N ARG A 55 -3.60 1.37 13.49
CA ARG A 55 -3.35 2.05 12.22
C ARG A 55 -4.43 3.09 12.02
N LEU A 56 -4.05 4.31 11.70
CA LEU A 56 -4.99 5.40 11.42
C LEU A 56 -4.63 6.03 10.09
N ALA A 57 -5.63 6.25 9.23
CA ALA A 57 -5.43 6.99 7.99
C ALA A 57 -5.05 8.45 8.30
N ILE A 58 -4.07 9.01 7.59
CA ILE A 58 -3.72 10.43 7.72
C ILE A 58 -4.82 11.23 7.03
N ASN A 59 -5.44 12.15 7.77
CA ASN A 59 -6.52 13.01 7.30
C ASN A 59 -6.53 14.31 8.10
N ASP A 60 -6.31 15.44 7.43
CA ASP A 60 -6.30 16.78 8.06
C ASP A 60 -7.63 17.17 8.70
N SER A 61 -8.73 16.56 8.26
CA SER A 61 -10.07 16.77 8.83
C SER A 61 -10.40 15.83 10.00
N SER A 62 -9.45 15.00 10.45
CA SER A 62 -9.70 14.10 11.57
C SER A 62 -9.90 14.85 12.89
N PRO A 63 -10.84 14.42 13.75
CA PRO A 63 -10.99 14.98 15.10
C PRO A 63 -9.85 14.57 16.06
N LEU A 64 -8.98 13.65 15.65
CA LEU A 64 -7.80 13.23 16.40
C LEU A 64 -6.55 13.87 15.80
N CYS A 65 -5.60 14.26 16.65
CA CYS A 65 -4.30 14.76 16.23
C CYS A 65 -3.17 13.95 16.88
N ILE A 66 -2.14 13.57 16.11
CA ILE A 66 -0.90 13.01 16.64
C ILE A 66 0.11 14.16 16.77
N MET A 67 0.70 14.29 17.96
CA MET A 67 1.69 15.33 18.28
C MET A 67 2.94 14.71 18.92
N PRO A 68 4.13 15.29 18.74
CA PRO A 68 5.34 14.82 19.40
C PRO A 68 5.27 15.04 20.91
N GLU A 69 5.75 14.08 21.70
CA GLU A 69 5.94 14.18 23.16
C GLU A 69 7.26 13.46 23.49
N ASP A 70 8.37 14.21 23.52
CA ASP A 70 9.75 13.70 23.68
C ASP A 70 10.11 12.59 22.66
N GLU A 71 10.46 11.37 23.12
CA GLU A 71 10.72 10.20 22.25
C GLU A 71 9.44 9.45 21.85
N HIS A 72 8.28 9.96 22.24
CA HIS A 72 6.96 9.37 22.00
C HIS A 72 6.09 10.31 21.17
N VAL A 73 4.91 9.81 20.83
CA VAL A 73 3.83 10.60 20.25
C VAL A 73 2.57 10.43 21.10
N VAL A 74 1.80 11.50 21.20
CA VAL A 74 0.48 11.52 21.82
C VAL A 74 -0.59 11.63 20.74
N VAL A 75 -1.68 10.87 20.90
CA VAL A 75 -2.93 11.11 20.18
C VAL A 75 -3.82 11.96 21.07
N VAL A 76 -4.20 13.14 20.59
CA VAL A 76 -5.07 14.07 21.29
C VAL A 76 -6.41 14.24 20.59
N LYS A 77 -7.45 14.54 21.35
CA LYS A 77 -8.75 15.02 20.86
C LYS A 77 -9.07 16.34 21.55
N GLY A 78 -9.02 17.45 20.83
CA GLY A 78 -9.03 18.77 21.48
C GLY A 78 -7.80 18.91 22.39
N GLU A 79 -8.01 19.11 23.69
CA GLU A 79 -6.94 19.23 24.69
C GLU A 79 -6.65 17.92 25.45
N GLU A 80 -7.45 16.86 25.22
CA GLU A 80 -7.34 15.61 25.95
C GLU A 80 -6.36 14.64 25.28
N VAL A 81 -5.40 14.10 26.04
CA VAL A 81 -4.53 13.01 25.59
C VAL A 81 -5.27 11.68 25.69
N ILE A 82 -5.57 11.09 24.53
CA ILE A 82 -6.31 9.84 24.39
C ILE A 82 -5.37 8.64 24.45
N ALA A 83 -4.19 8.73 23.85
CA ALA A 83 -3.22 7.65 23.81
C ALA A 83 -1.78 8.17 23.72
N ARG A 84 -0.84 7.39 24.25
CA ARG A 84 0.61 7.54 24.09
C ARG A 84 1.18 6.33 23.38
N GLY A 85 2.14 6.55 22.50
CA GLY A 85 2.85 5.47 21.84
C GLY A 85 4.04 5.98 21.05
N VAL A 86 4.55 5.14 20.16
CA VAL A 86 5.64 5.49 19.24
C VAL A 86 5.10 5.39 17.82
N ALA A 87 5.35 6.41 17.01
CA ALA A 87 5.12 6.35 15.57
C ALA A 87 6.12 5.34 14.96
N VAL A 88 5.61 4.35 14.25
CA VAL A 88 6.45 3.31 13.64
C VAL A 88 6.77 3.69 12.21
N SER A 89 8.07 3.80 11.90
CA SER A 89 8.55 4.13 10.55
C SER A 89 8.36 2.98 9.56
N PRO A 90 8.25 3.24 8.24
CA PRO A 90 8.31 2.21 7.22
C PRO A 90 9.51 1.26 7.37
N GLU A 91 10.69 1.75 7.74
CA GLU A 91 11.89 0.91 7.93
C GLU A 91 11.76 -0.03 9.13
N LYS A 92 11.05 0.38 10.19
CA LYS A 92 10.75 -0.51 11.31
C LYS A 92 9.76 -1.60 10.89
N GLU A 93 8.81 -1.29 10.01
CA GLU A 93 7.87 -2.27 9.46
C GLU A 93 8.55 -3.27 8.52
N VAL A 94 9.47 -2.80 7.66
CA VAL A 94 10.30 -3.65 6.80
C VAL A 94 11.13 -4.61 7.65
N ARG A 95 11.87 -4.11 8.65
CA ARG A 95 12.68 -4.95 9.54
C ARG A 95 11.85 -6.00 10.27
N ARG A 96 10.69 -5.61 10.80
CA ARG A 96 9.76 -6.54 11.44
C ARG A 96 9.27 -7.61 10.47
N ALA A 97 8.91 -7.23 9.24
CA ALA A 97 8.49 -8.19 8.23
C ALA A 97 9.63 -9.13 7.84
N ALA A 98 10.84 -8.62 7.64
CA ALA A 98 12.03 -9.43 7.36
C ALA A 98 12.33 -10.44 8.49
N GLU A 99 12.20 -10.04 9.76
CA GLU A 99 12.33 -10.96 10.90
C GLU A 99 11.29 -12.09 10.85
N ILE A 100 10.02 -11.77 10.56
CA ILE A 100 8.95 -12.76 10.42
C ILE A 100 9.23 -13.70 9.25
N VAL A 101 9.58 -13.17 8.08
CA VAL A 101 9.90 -13.97 6.88
C VAL A 101 11.04 -14.91 7.19
N LYS A 102 12.12 -14.43 7.83
CA LYS A 102 13.28 -15.25 8.20
C LYS A 102 12.95 -16.36 9.19
N GLN A 103 11.99 -16.14 10.09
CA GLN A 103 11.51 -17.20 10.99
C GLN A 103 10.70 -18.24 10.22
N LEU A 104 9.76 -17.79 9.38
CA LEU A 104 8.91 -18.68 8.59
C LEU A 104 9.71 -19.55 7.62
N THR A 105 10.71 -18.98 6.92
CA THR A 105 11.54 -19.72 5.96
C THR A 105 12.45 -20.75 6.59
N ARG A 106 12.69 -20.69 7.91
CA ARG A 106 13.42 -21.74 8.66
C ARG A 106 12.55 -22.94 8.99
N GLU A 107 11.24 -22.73 9.12
CA GLU A 107 10.30 -23.74 9.57
C GLU A 107 9.46 -24.34 8.43
N TYR A 108 9.22 -23.57 7.37
CA TYR A 108 8.29 -23.93 6.29
C TYR A 108 8.92 -23.75 4.92
N ASP A 109 8.72 -24.74 4.05
CA ASP A 109 9.06 -24.69 2.62
C ASP A 109 7.84 -24.22 1.80
N LEU A 110 7.44 -22.96 2.01
CA LEU A 110 6.34 -22.31 1.30
C LEU A 110 6.81 -20.98 0.71
N PRO A 111 6.35 -20.61 -0.52
CA PRO A 111 6.69 -19.32 -1.11
C PRO A 111 6.07 -18.18 -0.31
N ILE A 112 6.85 -17.13 -0.03
CA ILE A 112 6.41 -15.97 0.74
C ILE A 112 6.48 -14.72 -0.13
N GLY A 113 5.31 -14.09 -0.32
CA GLY A 113 5.17 -12.79 -0.95
C GLY A 113 4.96 -11.70 0.09
N VAL A 114 5.61 -10.56 -0.09
CA VAL A 114 5.50 -9.44 0.85
C VAL A 114 4.96 -8.20 0.15
N SER A 115 4.01 -7.52 0.80
CA SER A 115 3.50 -6.24 0.33
C SER A 115 3.53 -5.22 1.44
N LEU A 116 4.32 -4.17 1.24
CA LEU A 116 4.57 -3.08 2.19
C LEU A 116 4.75 -1.78 1.42
N TYR A 117 4.94 -0.69 2.15
CA TYR A 117 5.45 0.54 1.58
C TYR A 117 6.96 0.38 1.32
N PRO A 118 7.47 0.77 0.13
CA PRO A 118 8.90 0.66 -0.14
C PRO A 118 9.70 1.62 0.72
N THR A 119 10.85 1.14 1.18
CA THR A 119 11.94 1.97 1.69
C THR A 119 13.17 1.76 0.81
N LYS A 120 14.19 2.61 0.98
CA LYS A 120 15.42 2.55 0.18
C LYS A 120 16.08 1.16 0.13
N THR A 121 15.96 0.37 1.20
CA THR A 121 16.60 -0.95 1.35
C THR A 121 15.60 -2.10 1.47
N SER A 122 14.30 -1.81 1.31
CA SER A 122 13.23 -2.77 1.58
C SER A 122 13.31 -4.03 0.72
N SER A 123 13.66 -3.89 -0.55
CA SER A 123 13.74 -5.01 -1.50
C SER A 123 14.84 -5.98 -1.11
N GLU A 124 16.05 -5.48 -0.85
CA GLU A 124 17.21 -6.29 -0.46
C GLU A 124 17.00 -6.96 0.90
N GLU A 125 16.44 -6.25 1.88
CA GLU A 125 16.15 -6.77 3.21
C GLU A 125 15.15 -7.94 3.16
N LEU A 126 14.05 -7.76 2.42
CA LEU A 126 12.99 -8.78 2.32
C LEU A 126 13.43 -9.98 1.48
N TYR A 127 14.16 -9.74 0.39
CA TYR A 127 14.73 -10.83 -0.42
C TYR A 127 15.73 -11.65 0.40
N SER A 128 16.64 -10.99 1.11
CA SER A 128 17.63 -11.66 1.99
C SER A 128 16.99 -12.42 3.15
N ALA A 129 15.79 -12.02 3.58
CA ALA A 129 15.01 -12.76 4.57
C ALA A 129 14.35 -14.03 4.00
N GLY A 130 14.25 -14.14 2.67
CA GLY A 130 13.70 -15.29 1.95
C GLY A 130 12.33 -15.05 1.32
N ALA A 131 11.88 -13.80 1.17
CA ALA A 131 10.72 -13.51 0.35
C ALA A 131 11.03 -13.80 -1.13
N CYS A 132 10.10 -14.43 -1.84
CA CYS A 132 10.26 -14.77 -3.25
C CYS A 132 9.49 -13.84 -4.20
N GLU A 133 8.53 -13.07 -3.68
CA GLU A 133 7.72 -12.12 -4.45
C GLU A 133 7.48 -10.85 -3.65
N ILE A 134 7.32 -9.73 -4.35
CA ILE A 134 7.13 -8.44 -3.72
C ILE A 134 6.10 -7.58 -4.44
N LYS A 135 5.38 -6.77 -3.65
CA LYS A 135 4.37 -5.84 -4.16
C LYS A 135 4.45 -4.47 -3.51
N TYR A 136 4.80 -3.46 -4.31
CA TYR A 136 4.69 -2.04 -3.98
C TYR A 136 3.65 -1.40 -4.89
N ASN A 137 2.75 -0.59 -4.34
CA ASN A 137 1.64 -0.04 -5.11
C ASN A 137 1.95 1.36 -5.62
N VAL A 138 1.72 1.57 -6.91
CA VAL A 138 1.67 2.92 -7.50
C VAL A 138 0.35 3.63 -7.18
N GLU A 139 -0.70 2.89 -6.86
CA GLU A 139 -2.07 3.38 -6.62
C GLU A 139 -2.71 4.00 -7.86
N THR A 140 -2.06 4.97 -8.53
CA THR A 140 -2.44 5.47 -9.85
C THR A 140 -1.22 5.94 -10.65
N MET A 141 -1.21 5.69 -11.95
CA MET A 141 -0.19 6.21 -12.88
C MET A 141 -0.58 7.56 -13.49
N ASP A 142 -1.65 8.19 -13.02
CA ASP A 142 -2.03 9.56 -13.37
C ASP A 142 -1.38 10.54 -12.38
N PRO A 143 -0.43 11.41 -12.80
CA PRO A 143 0.27 12.31 -11.88
C PRO A 143 -0.64 13.32 -11.16
N VAL A 144 -1.77 13.71 -11.78
CA VAL A 144 -2.72 14.64 -11.17
C VAL A 144 -3.50 13.93 -10.08
N LEU A 145 -3.99 12.71 -10.36
CA LEU A 145 -4.68 11.91 -9.35
C LEU A 145 -3.72 11.42 -8.27
N PHE A 146 -2.47 11.10 -8.60
CA PHE A 146 -1.45 10.69 -7.65
C PHE A 146 -1.21 11.79 -6.62
N ARG A 147 -0.94 13.04 -7.05
CA ARG A 147 -0.80 14.17 -6.12
C ARG A 147 -2.04 14.43 -5.26
N ARG A 148 -3.23 14.12 -5.79
CA ARG A 148 -4.49 14.29 -5.06
C ARG A 148 -4.68 13.23 -3.97
N PHE A 149 -4.36 11.96 -4.27
CA PHE A 149 -4.62 10.83 -3.38
C PHE A 149 -3.43 10.41 -2.52
N CYS A 150 -2.22 10.77 -2.94
CA CYS A 150 -0.94 10.47 -2.31
C CYS A 150 -0.10 11.76 -2.19
N PRO A 151 -0.59 12.82 -1.51
CA PRO A 151 0.04 14.14 -1.52
C PRO A 151 1.46 14.15 -0.93
N ASP A 152 1.73 13.24 0.00
CA ASP A 152 3.03 13.14 0.70
C ASP A 152 4.02 12.23 -0.02
N LEU A 153 3.66 11.71 -1.20
CA LEU A 153 4.48 10.75 -1.94
C LEU A 153 4.92 11.29 -3.29
N SER A 154 6.02 10.74 -3.79
CA SER A 154 6.45 10.91 -5.17
C SER A 154 6.20 9.63 -5.95
N LEU A 155 5.46 9.73 -7.07
CA LEU A 155 5.26 8.59 -7.98
C LEU A 155 6.60 8.10 -8.53
N ASP A 156 7.53 9.01 -8.81
CA ASP A 156 8.87 8.66 -9.31
C ASP A 156 9.64 7.82 -8.28
N SER A 157 9.58 8.19 -6.99
CA SER A 157 10.21 7.42 -5.91
C SER A 157 9.63 5.99 -5.77
N VAL A 158 8.30 5.85 -5.98
CA VAL A 158 7.67 4.53 -6.00
C VAL A 158 8.12 3.71 -7.21
N LEU A 159 8.25 4.33 -8.38
CA LEU A 159 8.75 3.68 -9.59
C LEU A 159 10.23 3.28 -9.44
N ASP A 160 11.09 4.13 -8.88
CA ASP A 160 12.50 3.81 -8.58
C ASP A 160 12.61 2.61 -7.63
N SER A 161 11.72 2.55 -6.63
CA SER A 161 11.65 1.43 -5.68
C SER A 161 11.17 0.13 -6.35
N LEU A 162 10.27 0.23 -7.33
CA LEU A 162 9.81 -0.91 -8.12
C LEU A 162 10.89 -1.40 -9.09
N ASP A 163 11.65 -0.49 -9.72
CA ASP A 163 12.78 -0.84 -10.57
C ASP A 163 13.85 -1.58 -9.74
N THR A 164 14.18 -1.06 -8.55
CA THR A 164 15.05 -1.74 -7.57
C THR A 164 14.51 -3.12 -7.19
N ALA A 165 13.20 -3.25 -6.96
CA ALA A 165 12.57 -4.53 -6.67
C ALA A 165 12.71 -5.53 -7.84
N VAL A 166 12.61 -5.07 -9.08
CA VAL A 166 12.80 -5.91 -10.27
C VAL A 166 14.26 -6.37 -10.38
N ASP A 167 15.22 -5.50 -10.08
CA ASP A 167 16.64 -5.87 -10.07
C ASP A 167 16.95 -6.94 -9.01
N VAL A 168 16.28 -6.88 -7.86
CA VAL A 168 16.49 -7.82 -6.73
C VAL A 168 15.72 -9.13 -6.90
N PHE A 169 14.40 -9.07 -7.15
CA PHE A 169 13.52 -10.25 -7.21
C PHE A 169 13.44 -10.88 -8.60
N GLY A 170 13.77 -10.12 -9.63
CA GLY A 170 13.69 -10.55 -11.01
C GLY A 170 12.29 -10.51 -11.61
N ARG A 171 12.25 -10.84 -12.89
CA ARG A 171 11.04 -10.84 -13.72
C ARG A 171 9.97 -11.80 -13.18
N ASN A 172 8.70 -11.41 -13.31
CA ASN A 172 7.51 -12.14 -12.83
C ASN A 172 7.39 -12.27 -11.30
N ARG A 173 8.23 -11.58 -10.53
CA ARG A 173 8.20 -11.60 -9.06
C ARG A 173 7.79 -10.28 -8.43
N VAL A 174 7.64 -9.22 -9.24
CA VAL A 174 7.25 -7.89 -8.80
C VAL A 174 5.88 -7.53 -9.37
N SER A 175 4.98 -7.11 -8.49
CA SER A 175 3.65 -6.65 -8.88
C SER A 175 3.34 -5.28 -8.26
N SER A 176 2.35 -4.59 -8.81
CA SER A 176 1.92 -3.29 -8.29
C SER A 176 0.42 -3.11 -8.44
N ASN A 177 -0.31 -2.76 -7.37
CA ASN A 177 -1.69 -2.34 -7.57
C ASN A 177 -1.73 -1.01 -8.33
N PHE A 178 -2.55 -0.97 -9.37
CA PHE A 178 -2.95 0.23 -10.08
C PHE A 178 -4.48 0.33 -9.99
N ILE A 179 -4.97 1.25 -9.17
CA ILE A 179 -6.38 1.46 -8.94
C ILE A 179 -7.04 2.10 -10.16
N ILE A 180 -8.16 1.53 -10.58
CA ILE A 180 -9.02 2.04 -11.64
C ILE A 180 -10.39 2.47 -11.09
N GLY A 181 -10.94 3.56 -11.64
CA GLY A 181 -12.17 4.20 -11.19
C GLY A 181 -11.97 5.43 -10.30
N LEU A 182 -10.76 5.99 -10.24
CA LEU A 182 -10.43 7.23 -9.52
C LEU A 182 -10.81 8.50 -10.30
N GLY A 183 -11.30 8.35 -11.53
CA GLY A 183 -11.61 9.43 -12.46
C GLY A 183 -10.63 9.51 -13.63
N GLU A 184 -9.73 8.53 -13.76
CA GLU A 184 -8.75 8.42 -14.84
C GLU A 184 -9.40 8.05 -16.18
N SER A 185 -8.77 8.47 -17.27
CA SER A 185 -9.13 8.03 -18.63
C SER A 185 -8.51 6.67 -18.96
N ASP A 186 -9.13 5.91 -19.86
CA ASP A 186 -8.56 4.64 -20.36
C ASP A 186 -7.20 4.83 -21.03
N GLU A 187 -6.95 5.98 -21.67
CA GLU A 187 -5.65 6.29 -22.27
C GLU A 187 -4.57 6.48 -21.18
N THR A 188 -4.92 7.12 -20.06
CA THR A 188 -4.01 7.22 -18.92
C THR A 188 -3.68 5.84 -18.35
N VAL A 189 -4.68 4.97 -18.20
CA VAL A 189 -4.47 3.58 -17.76
C VAL A 189 -3.57 2.83 -18.74
N ARG A 190 -3.83 2.94 -20.05
CA ARG A 190 -3.03 2.30 -21.10
C ARG A 190 -1.55 2.71 -21.02
N ARG A 191 -1.27 4.01 -20.89
CA ARG A 191 0.11 4.50 -20.73
C ARG A 191 0.76 3.99 -19.45
N GLY A 192 0.02 3.98 -18.34
CA GLY A 192 0.49 3.45 -17.06
C GLY A 192 0.83 1.96 -17.11
N ILE A 193 -0.04 1.14 -17.71
CA ILE A 193 0.22 -0.29 -17.93
C ILE A 193 1.48 -0.46 -18.78
N LYS A 194 1.58 0.27 -19.90
CA LYS A 194 2.76 0.21 -20.77
C LYS A 194 4.04 0.52 -19.99
N GLN A 195 4.04 1.60 -19.22
CA GLN A 195 5.20 2.00 -18.42
C GLN A 195 5.60 0.94 -17.38
N LEU A 196 4.65 0.33 -16.68
CA LEU A 196 4.95 -0.70 -15.67
C LEU A 196 5.45 -2.00 -16.32
N THR A 197 4.80 -2.44 -17.40
CA THR A 197 5.16 -3.69 -18.08
C THR A 197 6.51 -3.60 -18.79
N GLU A 198 6.89 -2.45 -19.36
CA GLU A 198 8.22 -2.22 -19.94
C GLU A 198 9.34 -2.29 -18.87
N ARG A 199 9.01 -2.01 -17.62
CA ARG A 199 9.90 -2.16 -16.44
C ARG A 199 9.88 -3.57 -15.84
N CYS A 200 9.25 -4.55 -16.50
CA CYS A 200 9.06 -5.90 -16.00
C CYS A 200 8.19 -6.02 -14.72
N ILE A 201 7.37 -5.02 -14.42
CA ILE A 201 6.42 -5.02 -13.29
C ILE A 201 5.06 -5.50 -13.79
N ILE A 202 4.41 -6.40 -13.05
CA ILE A 202 3.05 -6.87 -13.37
C ILE A 202 2.03 -5.98 -12.65
N PRO A 203 1.31 -5.07 -13.34
CA PRO A 203 0.27 -4.29 -12.70
C PRO A 203 -0.97 -5.16 -12.41
N ILE A 204 -1.57 -4.91 -11.25
CA ILE A 204 -2.86 -5.47 -10.82
C ILE A 204 -3.88 -4.35 -10.92
N LEU A 205 -4.74 -4.40 -11.94
CA LEU A 205 -5.78 -3.39 -12.14
C LEU A 205 -6.89 -3.56 -11.10
N ARG A 206 -6.82 -2.78 -10.02
CA ARG A 206 -7.69 -2.93 -8.86
C ARG A 206 -8.88 -1.98 -8.95
N PRO A 207 -10.13 -2.46 -9.08
CA PRO A 207 -11.29 -1.57 -9.08
C PRO A 207 -11.44 -0.88 -7.73
N ILE A 208 -11.62 0.44 -7.75
CA ILE A 208 -11.86 1.22 -6.52
C ILE A 208 -13.08 0.66 -5.78
N SER A 209 -12.98 0.60 -4.46
CA SER A 209 -14.10 0.29 -3.57
C SER A 209 -14.56 1.60 -2.93
N PRO A 210 -15.61 2.25 -3.47
CA PRO A 210 -16.06 3.53 -2.95
C PRO A 210 -16.53 3.35 -1.50
N HIS A 211 -15.84 4.00 -0.55
CA HIS A 211 -16.20 3.94 0.85
C HIS A 211 -17.31 4.96 1.17
N PRO A 212 -18.38 4.61 1.90
CA PRO A 212 -19.49 5.52 2.22
C PRO A 212 -19.11 6.81 2.96
N LEU A 213 -17.93 6.86 3.57
CA LEU A 213 -17.37 8.04 4.24
C LEU A 213 -16.52 8.95 3.32
N ARG A 214 -16.29 8.56 2.06
CA ARG A 214 -15.54 9.35 1.05
C ARG A 214 -16.49 10.09 0.10
N LYS A 215 -17.65 10.56 0.61
CA LYS A 215 -18.69 11.26 -0.18
C LYS A 215 -18.17 12.54 -0.86
N ASP A 216 -17.09 13.10 -0.34
CA ASP A 216 -16.56 14.38 -0.79
C ASP A 216 -15.65 14.24 -2.02
N VAL A 217 -15.30 12.99 -2.41
CA VAL A 217 -14.48 12.75 -3.59
C VAL A 217 -15.36 12.60 -4.83
N LYS A 218 -15.67 13.75 -5.45
CA LYS A 218 -16.33 13.79 -6.76
C LYS A 218 -15.49 13.03 -7.81
N ASN A 219 -16.18 12.35 -8.72
CA ASN A 219 -15.66 11.61 -9.88
C ASN A 219 -14.93 10.30 -9.60
N ILE A 220 -15.16 9.66 -8.44
CA ILE A 220 -14.78 8.26 -8.23
C ILE A 220 -15.97 7.36 -8.57
N THR A 221 -15.76 6.44 -9.52
CA THR A 221 -16.77 5.47 -9.96
C THR A 221 -16.12 4.12 -10.17
N ARG A 222 -16.62 3.08 -9.50
CA ARG A 222 -16.17 1.71 -9.74
C ARG A 222 -16.44 1.34 -11.21
N PRO A 223 -15.45 0.85 -11.96
CA PRO A 223 -15.63 0.43 -13.35
C PRO A 223 -16.69 -0.66 -13.49
N ASP A 224 -17.44 -0.63 -14.59
CA ASP A 224 -18.36 -1.70 -14.96
C ASP A 224 -17.63 -2.91 -15.58
N ALA A 225 -18.36 -4.01 -15.79
CA ALA A 225 -17.80 -5.24 -16.33
C ALA A 225 -17.17 -5.04 -17.73
N ALA A 226 -17.78 -4.22 -18.58
CA ALA A 226 -17.28 -3.96 -19.93
C ALA A 226 -15.92 -3.25 -19.90
N ARG A 227 -15.76 -2.25 -19.05
CA ARG A 227 -14.49 -1.55 -18.85
C ARG A 227 -13.44 -2.46 -18.23
N LEU A 228 -13.80 -3.31 -17.26
CA LEU A 228 -12.88 -4.30 -16.68
C LEU A 228 -12.35 -5.28 -17.73
N LEU A 229 -13.23 -5.83 -18.57
CA LEU A 229 -12.81 -6.72 -19.67
C LEU A 229 -11.93 -6.00 -20.67
N LYS A 230 -12.27 -4.76 -21.06
CA LYS A 230 -11.47 -3.95 -21.98
C LYS A 230 -10.05 -3.73 -21.45
N LEU A 231 -9.93 -3.25 -20.21
CA LEU A 231 -8.63 -2.96 -19.59
C LEU A 231 -7.84 -4.23 -19.28
N GLY A 232 -8.51 -5.32 -18.89
CA GLY A 232 -7.88 -6.62 -18.68
C GLY A 232 -7.28 -7.22 -19.95
N ASN A 233 -8.00 -7.18 -21.08
CA ASN A 233 -7.47 -7.64 -22.37
C ASN A 233 -6.28 -6.78 -22.83
N MET A 234 -6.38 -5.46 -22.65
CA MET A 234 -5.27 -4.54 -22.92
C MET A 234 -4.03 -4.87 -22.08
N LEU A 235 -4.22 -5.18 -20.80
CA LEU A 235 -3.14 -5.63 -19.93
C LEU A 235 -2.55 -6.96 -20.43
N ARG A 236 -3.39 -7.94 -20.77
CA ARG A 236 -2.96 -9.24 -21.30
C ARG A 236 -2.02 -9.06 -22.50
N ASP A 237 -2.43 -8.27 -23.50
CA ASP A 237 -1.63 -7.98 -24.69
C ASP A 237 -0.25 -7.40 -24.34
N MET A 238 -0.18 -6.48 -23.37
CA MET A 238 1.08 -5.84 -22.97
C MET A 238 1.98 -6.77 -22.16
N LEU A 239 1.41 -7.66 -21.35
CA LEU A 239 2.18 -8.68 -20.66
C LEU A 239 2.80 -9.67 -21.66
N ASP A 240 2.01 -10.15 -22.62
CA ASP A 240 2.49 -11.05 -23.67
C ASP A 240 3.63 -10.42 -24.48
N ARG A 241 3.47 -9.17 -24.92
CA ARG A 241 4.51 -8.42 -25.66
C ARG A 241 5.80 -8.25 -24.89
N ASN A 242 5.71 -8.06 -23.57
CA ASN A 242 6.86 -7.90 -22.70
C ASN A 242 7.35 -9.24 -22.13
N SER A 243 6.75 -10.37 -22.51
CA SER A 243 7.06 -11.71 -21.98
C SER A 243 6.98 -11.79 -20.44
N LEU A 244 5.95 -11.17 -19.88
CA LEU A 244 5.56 -11.25 -18.47
C LEU A 244 4.42 -12.25 -18.31
N CYS A 245 4.50 -13.11 -17.31
CA CYS A 245 3.59 -14.23 -17.11
C CYS A 245 2.99 -14.16 -15.70
N ALA A 246 1.76 -13.66 -15.59
CA ALA A 246 1.08 -13.50 -14.30
C ALA A 246 0.66 -14.85 -13.67
N ASP A 247 0.49 -15.89 -14.47
CA ASP A 247 0.24 -17.26 -14.03
C ASP A 247 1.43 -17.88 -13.27
N LYS A 248 2.67 -17.37 -13.47
CA LYS A 248 3.87 -17.78 -12.72
C LYS A 248 3.91 -17.30 -11.27
N ALA A 249 3.01 -16.39 -10.87
CA ALA A 249 2.93 -15.93 -9.49
C ALA A 249 2.61 -17.09 -8.55
N GLN A 250 3.34 -17.16 -7.43
CA GLN A 250 3.23 -18.20 -6.41
C GLN A 250 2.50 -17.70 -5.15
N THR A 251 2.24 -16.40 -5.04
CA THR A 251 1.67 -15.80 -3.83
C THR A 251 0.75 -14.60 -4.16
N MET A 252 0.18 -13.99 -3.11
CA MET A 252 -0.52 -12.70 -3.17
C MET A 252 -1.67 -12.66 -4.21
N CYS A 253 -1.95 -11.47 -4.77
CA CYS A 253 -3.15 -11.20 -5.57
C CYS A 253 -3.14 -11.94 -6.91
N LEU A 254 -1.99 -12.03 -7.58
CA LEU A 254 -1.86 -12.69 -8.88
C LEU A 254 -2.11 -14.20 -8.82
N LEU A 255 -1.84 -14.85 -7.67
CA LEU A 255 -2.26 -16.24 -7.44
C LEU A 255 -3.73 -16.34 -7.00
N CYS A 256 -4.20 -15.40 -6.17
CA CYS A 256 -5.52 -15.43 -5.54
C CYS A 256 -6.69 -15.12 -6.51
N THR A 257 -6.48 -14.20 -7.46
CA THR A 257 -7.44 -13.75 -8.49
C THR A 257 -8.82 -13.27 -7.99
N GLY A 258 -9.02 -13.12 -6.68
CA GLY A 258 -10.37 -12.93 -6.12
C GLY A 258 -10.97 -11.52 -6.21
N CYS A 259 -10.19 -10.49 -6.53
CA CYS A 259 -10.64 -9.09 -6.42
C CYS A 259 -10.43 -8.24 -7.69
N ASP A 260 -9.79 -8.83 -8.70
CA ASP A 260 -9.40 -8.20 -9.96
C ASP A 260 -9.37 -9.28 -11.05
N LEU A 261 -9.43 -8.84 -12.31
CA LEU A 261 -9.35 -9.72 -13.46
C LEU A 261 -7.87 -9.98 -13.78
N THR A 262 -7.38 -11.17 -13.50
CA THR A 262 -5.97 -11.53 -13.60
C THR A 262 -5.65 -12.13 -14.98
N PRO A 263 -4.82 -11.48 -15.81
CA PRO A 263 -4.40 -12.02 -17.09
C PRO A 263 -3.72 -13.38 -16.96
N HIS A 264 -3.81 -14.24 -18.00
CA HIS A 264 -3.29 -15.61 -18.04
C HIS A 264 -3.99 -16.61 -17.12
N ARG A 265 -4.88 -16.15 -16.23
CA ARG A 265 -5.73 -17.01 -15.38
C ARG A 265 -7.20 -16.86 -15.74
N ASP A 266 -7.68 -15.62 -15.84
CA ASP A 266 -9.08 -15.32 -16.15
C ASP A 266 -9.31 -14.94 -17.63
N LEU A 267 -8.25 -14.52 -18.33
CA LEU A 267 -8.22 -14.06 -19.73
C LEU A 267 -7.15 -14.76 -20.55
#